data_AF-A0A3S8U641-F1
#
_entry.id   AF-A0A3S8U641-F1
#
_cell.length_a   1.000
_cell.length_b   1.000
_cell.length_c   1.000
_cell.angle_alpha   90.00
_cell.angle_beta   90.00
_cell.angle_gamma   90.00
#
_symmetry.space_group_name_H-M   'P 1'
#
loop_
_entity.id
_entity.type
_entity.pdbx_description
1 polymer ?
#
loop_
_entity_poly.entity_id
_entity_poly.type
_entity_poly.pdbx_seq_one_letter_code
_entity_poly.pdbx_strand_id
1 'polypeptide(L)'
;MARRLSQLIDQWRLRKVQDRWTKAADDAAKMEPSTLRSLRAEARTMRRQIDRVIHAADHRLGLPALGAGLPRAPLGTDWVWRPDVWRGAISSPGAVAVAGRTAISDDLALFHDCPLGEVAFRQTRNHGEVDRAPFGLTLDVFGFRGSFLSLAIAFPPEAVAGLRSRHLLRIDALVDCDRPLQAVARLNLKHGPNVAQLMQDIPATGRDKLVEFDLAYAGLDETRIEHLWLDVIFNAPALSRITLHDLVASRRPRAEL
;
A
#
# COMPACT_ATOMS: atom_id res chain seq x y z
N MET A 1 -0.52 35.26 32.87
CA MET A 1 -1.16 36.34 32.08
C MET A 1 -0.52 36.53 30.71
N ALA A 2 0.81 36.62 30.58
CA ALA A 2 1.50 36.83 29.30
C ALA A 2 1.15 35.84 28.17
N ARG A 3 1.03 34.53 28.47
CA ARG A 3 0.70 33.47 27.49
C ARG A 3 -0.74 33.57 26.91
N ARG A 4 -1.69 34.13 27.66
CA ARG A 4 -3.07 34.34 27.18
C ARG A 4 -3.15 35.58 26.30
N LEU A 5 -2.40 36.63 26.65
CA LEU A 5 -2.32 37.85 25.85
C LEU A 5 -1.65 37.59 24.49
N SER A 6 -0.59 36.79 24.44
CA SER A 6 0.05 36.39 23.19
C SER A 6 -0.86 35.58 22.28
N GLN A 7 -1.63 34.63 22.83
CA GLN A 7 -2.60 33.83 22.07
C GLN A 7 -3.72 34.68 21.44
N LEU A 8 -4.21 35.71 22.16
CA LEU A 8 -5.24 36.61 21.64
C LEU A 8 -4.69 37.53 20.53
N ILE A 9 -3.45 38.00 20.66
CA ILE A 9 -2.78 38.81 19.63
C ILE A 9 -2.55 37.96 18.36
N ASP A 10 -2.13 36.71 18.51
CA ASP A 10 -1.93 35.79 17.39
C ASP A 10 -3.24 35.48 16.65
N GLN A 11 -4.33 35.22 17.39
CA GLN A 11 -5.66 35.00 16.81
C GLN A 11 -6.18 36.22 16.05
N TRP A 12 -5.99 37.42 16.60
CA TRP A 12 -6.38 38.66 15.93
C TRP A 12 -5.59 38.90 14.65
N ARG A 13 -4.27 38.67 14.68
CA ARG A 13 -3.42 38.75 13.48
C ARG A 13 -3.84 37.76 12.41
N LEU A 14 -4.12 36.51 12.79
CA LEU A 14 -4.56 35.48 11.85
C LEU A 14 -5.89 35.86 11.17
N ARG A 15 -6.86 36.35 11.95
CA ARG A 15 -8.14 36.83 11.41
C ARG A 15 -7.94 37.99 10.45
N LYS A 16 -7.07 38.95 10.76
CA LYS A 16 -6.73 40.05 9.83
C LYS A 16 -6.08 39.58 8.53
N VAL A 17 -5.22 38.57 8.60
CA VAL A 17 -4.63 37.96 7.39
C VAL A 17 -5.72 37.29 6.56
N GLN A 18 -6.61 36.52 7.17
CA GLN A 18 -7.75 35.90 6.49
C GLN A 18 -8.64 36.95 5.82
N ASP A 19 -9.07 37.98 6.55
CA ASP A 19 -9.92 39.06 6.04
C ASP A 19 -9.28 39.78 4.83
N ARG A 20 -7.95 40.01 4.88
CA ARG A 20 -7.19 40.59 3.76
C ARG A 20 -7.27 39.70 2.52
N TRP A 21 -7.06 38.39 2.67
CA TRP A 21 -7.09 37.45 1.54
C TRP A 21 -8.50 37.26 0.98
N THR A 22 -9.52 37.25 1.82
CA THR A 22 -10.93 37.23 1.39
C THR A 22 -11.24 38.46 0.55
N LYS A 23 -10.95 39.66 1.06
CA LYS A 23 -11.15 40.90 0.30
C LYS A 23 -10.35 40.92 -1.00
N ALA A 24 -9.10 40.45 -0.96
CA ALA A 24 -8.27 40.41 -2.16
C ALA A 24 -8.78 39.42 -3.22
N ALA A 25 -9.46 38.35 -2.80
CA ALA A 25 -10.14 37.41 -3.71
C ALA A 25 -11.41 38.05 -4.33
N ASP A 26 -12.23 38.72 -3.52
CA ASP A 26 -13.46 39.40 -3.98
C ASP A 26 -13.16 40.52 -4.99
N ASP A 27 -12.10 41.28 -4.75
CA ASP A 27 -11.71 42.42 -5.58
C ASP A 27 -10.82 42.03 -6.78
N ALA A 28 -10.36 40.78 -6.89
CA ALA A 28 -9.32 40.35 -7.83
C ALA A 28 -9.63 40.70 -9.30
N ALA A 29 -10.90 40.57 -9.72
CA ALA A 29 -11.33 40.86 -11.09
C ALA A 29 -11.23 42.36 -11.48
N LYS A 30 -11.11 43.24 -10.48
CA LYS A 30 -11.05 44.70 -10.64
C LYS A 30 -9.65 45.27 -10.38
N MET A 31 -8.68 44.43 -10.02
CA MET A 31 -7.33 44.85 -9.68
C MET A 31 -6.44 45.03 -10.91
N GLU A 32 -5.52 45.98 -10.81
CA GLU A 32 -4.47 46.18 -11.80
C GLU A 32 -3.58 44.93 -11.96
N PRO A 33 -3.12 44.59 -13.18
CA PRO A 33 -2.31 43.39 -13.42
C PRO A 33 -1.01 43.30 -12.62
N SER A 34 -0.36 44.43 -12.33
CA SER A 34 0.86 44.49 -11.50
C SER A 34 0.60 44.08 -10.05
N THR A 35 -0.51 44.54 -9.48
CA THR A 35 -0.98 44.18 -8.15
C THR A 35 -1.32 42.70 -8.08
N LEU A 36 -2.01 42.17 -9.09
CA LEU A 36 -2.33 40.73 -9.19
C LEU A 36 -1.08 39.85 -9.25
N ARG A 37 -0.04 40.26 -9.98
CA ARG A 37 1.23 39.50 -10.03
C ARG A 37 1.88 39.40 -8.66
N SER A 38 1.91 40.51 -7.92
CA SER A 38 2.49 40.58 -6.57
C SER A 38 1.69 39.74 -5.59
N LEU A 39 0.37 39.89 -5.60
CA LEU A 39 -0.56 39.12 -4.75
C LEU A 39 -0.46 37.61 -5.05
N ARG A 40 -0.37 37.21 -6.32
CA ARG A 40 -0.18 35.81 -6.73
C ARG A 40 1.13 35.20 -6.19
N ALA A 41 2.22 35.97 -6.17
CA ALA A 41 3.49 35.50 -5.64
C ALA A 41 3.45 35.29 -4.11
N GLU A 42 2.82 36.22 -3.40
CA GLU A 42 2.59 36.14 -1.95
C GLU A 42 1.72 34.93 -1.61
N ALA A 43 0.61 34.74 -2.34
CA ALA A 43 -0.34 33.62 -2.14
C ALA A 43 0.34 32.26 -2.31
N ARG A 44 1.17 32.10 -3.35
CA ARG A 44 1.92 30.86 -3.60
C ARG A 44 2.89 30.53 -2.47
N THR A 45 3.51 31.55 -1.88
CA THR A 45 4.42 31.35 -0.76
C THR A 45 3.67 30.90 0.49
N MET A 46 2.54 31.55 0.80
CA MET A 46 1.70 31.16 1.92
C MET A 46 1.12 29.75 1.75
N ARG A 47 0.62 29.42 0.55
CA ARG A 47 0.11 28.08 0.22
C ARG A 47 1.15 27.00 0.49
N ARG A 48 2.41 27.18 0.05
CA ARG A 48 3.49 26.21 0.32
C ARG A 48 3.70 25.93 1.81
N GLN A 49 3.59 26.96 2.67
CA GLN A 49 3.76 26.77 4.12
C GLN A 49 2.55 26.08 4.75
N ILE A 50 1.33 26.43 4.31
CA ILE A 50 0.10 25.76 4.74
C ILE A 50 0.14 24.28 4.34
N ASP A 51 0.48 23.99 3.09
CA ASP A 51 0.60 22.62 2.56
C ASP A 51 1.64 21.80 3.36
N ARG A 52 2.74 22.43 3.82
CA ARG A 52 3.73 21.76 4.69
C ARG A 52 3.15 21.36 6.05
N VAL A 53 2.33 22.22 6.66
CA VAL A 53 1.67 21.90 7.94
C VAL A 53 0.61 20.83 7.75
N ILE A 54 -0.19 20.93 6.69
CA ILE A 54 -1.19 19.91 6.33
C ILE A 54 -0.49 18.56 6.14
N HIS A 55 0.59 18.49 5.35
CA HIS A 55 1.36 17.27 5.16
C HIS A 55 1.88 16.67 6.49
N ALA A 56 2.40 17.51 7.39
CA ALA A 56 2.85 17.05 8.70
C ALA A 56 1.68 16.61 9.61
N ALA A 57 0.54 17.27 9.52
CA ALA A 57 -0.68 16.93 10.27
C ALA A 57 -1.27 15.62 9.75
N ASP A 58 -1.42 15.44 8.45
CA ASP A 58 -1.89 14.20 7.81
C ASP A 58 -0.97 13.03 8.16
N HIS A 59 0.34 13.26 8.20
CA HIS A 59 1.30 12.26 8.65
C HIS A 59 1.10 11.84 10.12
N ARG A 60 0.78 12.80 11.00
CA ARG A 60 0.69 12.57 12.47
C ARG A 60 -0.70 12.18 12.97
N LEU A 61 -1.74 12.65 12.30
CA LEU A 61 -3.14 12.51 12.68
C LEU A 61 -3.87 11.50 11.81
N GLY A 62 -3.37 11.22 10.60
CA GLY A 62 -4.00 10.25 9.73
C GLY A 62 -3.92 8.87 10.36
N LEU A 63 -5.08 8.24 10.48
CA LEU A 63 -5.19 6.81 10.72
C LEU A 63 -4.49 6.02 9.60
N PRO A 64 -4.05 4.79 9.87
CA PRO A 64 -4.08 4.11 11.16
C PRO A 64 -2.97 4.54 12.15
N ALA A 65 -3.24 4.38 13.46
CA ALA A 65 -2.45 4.93 14.56
C ALA A 65 -1.01 4.37 14.65
N LEU A 66 -0.14 5.04 15.42
CA LEU A 66 1.19 4.53 15.80
C LEU A 66 1.07 3.10 16.34
N GLY A 67 1.71 2.12 15.67
CA GLY A 67 1.58 0.68 15.97
C GLY A 67 0.78 -0.13 14.94
N ALA A 68 0.03 0.52 14.05
CA ALA A 68 -0.70 -0.14 12.97
C ALA A 68 0.18 -0.87 11.93
N GLY A 69 1.47 -0.58 11.90
CA GLY A 69 2.43 -1.29 11.06
C GLY A 69 2.54 -2.78 11.41
N LEU A 70 2.25 -3.18 12.66
CA LEU A 70 2.26 -4.58 13.06
C LEU A 70 0.89 -5.23 12.82
N PRO A 71 0.84 -6.37 12.11
CA PRO A 71 -0.40 -7.10 11.92
C PRO A 71 -0.87 -7.72 13.24
N ARG A 72 -2.19 -7.81 13.44
CA ARG A 72 -2.77 -8.56 14.56
C ARG A 72 -2.81 -10.03 14.19
N ALA A 73 -2.22 -10.88 15.03
CA ALA A 73 -2.24 -12.32 14.88
C ALA A 73 -3.67 -12.88 15.09
N PRO A 74 -4.25 -13.58 14.11
CA PRO A 74 -5.47 -14.37 14.33
C PRO A 74 -5.29 -15.41 15.44
N LEU A 75 -6.39 -15.86 16.06
CA LEU A 75 -6.31 -16.90 17.09
C LEU A 75 -5.73 -18.20 16.52
N GLY A 76 -4.80 -18.81 17.27
CA GLY A 76 -4.15 -20.07 16.89
C GLY A 76 -3.02 -19.93 15.86
N THR A 77 -2.63 -18.71 15.46
CA THR A 77 -1.46 -18.51 14.61
C THR A 77 -0.16 -18.52 15.41
N ASP A 78 0.84 -19.22 14.90
CA ASP A 78 2.18 -19.25 15.48
C ASP A 78 3.15 -18.26 14.83
N TRP A 79 2.75 -17.68 13.69
CA TRP A 79 3.52 -16.66 12.97
C TRP A 79 2.59 -15.74 12.18
N VAL A 80 2.95 -14.45 12.13
CA VAL A 80 2.24 -13.42 11.37
C VAL A 80 3.25 -12.39 10.85
N TRP A 81 3.03 -11.90 9.63
CA TRP A 81 3.90 -10.93 8.99
C TRP A 81 3.13 -10.08 7.97
N ARG A 82 3.58 -8.85 7.78
CA ARG A 82 3.07 -7.89 6.80
C ARG A 82 4.27 -7.36 6.02
N PRO A 83 4.29 -7.33 4.68
CA PRO A 83 5.44 -6.84 3.91
C PRO A 83 5.70 -5.33 4.06
N ASP A 84 6.93 -4.90 3.78
CA ASP A 84 7.49 -3.59 4.11
C ASP A 84 6.71 -2.43 3.49
N VAL A 85 6.26 -2.59 2.24
CA VAL A 85 5.50 -1.56 1.50
C VAL A 85 4.18 -1.18 2.19
N TRP A 86 3.63 -2.03 3.07
CA TRP A 86 2.44 -1.72 3.85
C TRP A 86 2.78 -1.26 5.27
N ARG A 87 4.00 -1.48 5.77
CA ARG A 87 4.41 -1.08 7.14
C ARG A 87 4.95 0.35 7.22
N GLY A 88 5.58 0.85 6.15
CA GLY A 88 6.26 2.13 6.16
C GLY A 88 6.50 2.73 4.78
N ALA A 89 6.93 3.98 4.73
CA ALA A 89 7.28 4.65 3.48
C ALA A 89 8.50 3.96 2.84
N ILE A 90 8.41 3.65 1.54
CA ILE A 90 9.53 3.09 0.77
C ILE A 90 10.38 4.20 0.14
N SER A 91 11.60 3.87 -0.25
CA SER A 91 12.57 4.82 -0.85
C SER A 91 12.08 5.42 -2.17
N SER A 92 11.40 4.62 -2.99
CA SER A 92 10.82 5.03 -4.27
C SER A 92 9.30 4.80 -4.23
N PRO A 93 8.50 5.80 -3.79
CA PRO A 93 7.07 5.63 -3.55
C PRO A 93 6.25 5.52 -4.84
N GLY A 94 6.85 5.49 -6.01
CA GLY A 94 6.13 5.21 -7.25
C GLY A 94 7.05 5.23 -8.46
N ALA A 95 6.60 4.57 -9.51
CA ALA A 95 7.25 4.58 -10.81
C ALA A 95 6.19 4.45 -11.92
N VAL A 96 6.49 5.06 -13.06
CA VAL A 96 5.69 4.97 -14.28
C VAL A 96 6.51 4.26 -15.35
N ALA A 97 5.83 3.64 -16.32
CA ALA A 97 6.48 2.87 -17.38
C ALA A 97 7.52 1.89 -16.84
N VAL A 98 7.09 1.13 -15.84
CA VAL A 98 7.98 0.19 -15.15
C VAL A 98 8.49 -0.88 -16.11
N ALA A 99 9.73 -1.31 -15.88
CA ALA A 99 10.31 -2.40 -16.66
C ALA A 99 9.67 -3.72 -16.25
N GLY A 100 9.76 -4.74 -17.13
CA GLY A 100 9.14 -6.04 -16.91
C GLY A 100 9.59 -6.79 -15.64
N ARG A 101 10.68 -6.34 -15.01
CA ARG A 101 11.00 -6.65 -13.61
C ARG A 101 11.41 -5.35 -12.92
N THR A 102 10.67 -4.98 -11.88
CA THR A 102 10.93 -3.76 -11.11
C THR A 102 10.84 -4.08 -9.61
N ALA A 103 11.94 -3.88 -8.87
CA ALA A 103 11.92 -3.99 -7.41
C ALA A 103 11.21 -2.78 -6.80
N ILE A 104 10.30 -3.02 -5.84
CA ILE A 104 9.54 -1.99 -5.13
C ILE A 104 10.12 -1.81 -3.72
N SER A 105 10.39 -2.92 -3.03
CA SER A 105 11.08 -3.00 -1.73
C SER A 105 11.94 -4.27 -1.68
N ASP A 106 12.64 -4.50 -0.57
CA ASP A 106 13.50 -5.68 -0.40
C ASP A 106 12.70 -7.00 -0.48
N ASP A 107 11.43 -6.97 -0.12
CA ASP A 107 10.51 -8.10 -0.05
C ASP A 107 9.42 -8.09 -1.14
N LEU A 108 9.42 -7.11 -2.05
CA LEU A 108 8.40 -6.97 -3.08
C LEU A 108 8.97 -6.54 -4.43
N ALA A 109 8.61 -7.27 -5.48
CA ALA A 109 8.89 -6.90 -6.85
C ALA A 109 7.66 -7.06 -7.74
N LEU A 110 7.54 -6.18 -8.73
CA LEU A 110 6.54 -6.23 -9.78
C LEU A 110 7.15 -6.85 -11.04
N PHE A 111 6.41 -7.77 -11.65
CA PHE A 111 6.79 -8.41 -12.90
C PHE A 111 5.67 -8.29 -13.95
N HIS A 112 6.06 -8.01 -15.19
CA HIS A 112 5.16 -8.12 -16.34
C HIS A 112 5.94 -8.31 -17.65
N ASP A 113 5.24 -8.73 -18.69
CA ASP A 113 5.76 -8.82 -20.07
C ASP A 113 5.10 -7.81 -21.01
N CYS A 114 4.26 -6.90 -20.51
CA CYS A 114 3.64 -5.88 -21.35
C CYS A 114 4.68 -4.96 -22.03
N PRO A 115 4.71 -4.90 -23.38
CA PRO A 115 5.68 -4.09 -24.12
C PRO A 115 5.32 -2.60 -24.18
N LEU A 116 4.12 -2.21 -23.73
CA LEU A 116 3.62 -0.83 -23.87
C LEU A 116 4.21 0.14 -22.83
N GLY A 117 4.78 -0.36 -21.73
CA GLY A 117 5.21 0.50 -20.63
C GLY A 117 4.05 1.26 -19.98
N GLU A 118 2.85 0.66 -19.99
CA GLU A 118 1.61 1.28 -19.51
C GLU A 118 1.19 0.74 -18.13
N VAL A 119 2.18 0.31 -17.36
CA VAL A 119 2.04 -0.12 -15.97
C VAL A 119 2.75 0.90 -15.09
N ALA A 120 2.05 1.38 -14.06
CA ALA A 120 2.60 2.24 -13.03
C ALA A 120 2.23 1.70 -11.65
N PHE A 121 3.07 1.99 -10.66
CA PHE A 121 2.71 1.79 -9.27
C PHE A 121 2.95 3.06 -8.47
N ARG A 122 2.21 3.19 -7.38
CA ARG A 122 2.47 4.19 -6.34
C ARG A 122 2.09 3.65 -4.97
N GLN A 123 2.92 3.95 -3.99
CA GLN A 123 2.60 3.84 -2.59
C GLN A 123 1.88 5.13 -2.16
N THR A 124 0.72 4.98 -1.56
CA THR A 124 -0.02 6.10 -0.97
C THR A 124 -0.29 5.82 0.49
N ARG A 125 -0.33 6.87 1.31
CA ARG A 125 -0.75 6.72 2.70
C ARG A 125 -2.23 6.33 2.71
N ASN A 126 -2.57 5.35 3.53
CA ASN A 126 -3.96 5.02 3.79
C ASN A 126 -4.55 6.08 4.73
N HIS A 127 -5.85 6.36 4.56
CA HIS A 127 -6.57 7.36 5.33
C HIS A 127 -7.96 6.88 5.75
N GLY A 128 -8.42 5.73 5.27
CA GLY A 128 -9.72 5.17 5.61
C GLY A 128 -9.74 4.58 7.01
N GLU A 129 -10.86 4.72 7.71
CA GLU A 129 -11.02 4.18 9.07
C GLU A 129 -10.90 2.64 9.14
N VAL A 130 -11.22 1.96 8.04
CA VAL A 130 -11.14 0.50 7.92
C VAL A 130 -9.77 0.03 7.44
N ASP A 131 -8.88 0.94 7.05
CA ASP A 131 -7.53 0.59 6.59
C ASP A 131 -6.68 0.20 7.80
N ARG A 132 -6.13 -1.02 7.75
CA ARG A 132 -5.38 -1.61 8.87
C ARG A 132 -3.89 -1.28 8.81
N ALA A 133 -3.36 -1.05 7.62
CA ALA A 133 -1.96 -0.71 7.37
C ALA A 133 -1.80 0.79 7.07
N PRO A 134 -0.67 1.40 7.45
CA PRO A 134 -0.40 2.83 7.22
C PRO A 134 -0.29 3.23 5.75
N PHE A 135 0.12 2.31 4.88
CA PHE A 135 0.32 2.57 3.45
C PHE A 135 -0.40 1.51 2.62
N GLY A 136 -0.86 1.91 1.44
CA GLY A 136 -1.38 1.04 0.40
C GLY A 136 -0.54 1.14 -0.86
N LEU A 137 -0.59 0.10 -1.69
CA LEU A 137 0.07 0.04 -2.99
C LEU A 137 -1.00 0.04 -4.09
N THR A 138 -0.99 1.07 -4.94
CA THR A 138 -1.84 1.14 -6.12
C THR A 138 -1.05 0.76 -7.36
N LEU A 139 -1.64 -0.11 -8.18
CA LEU A 139 -1.24 -0.38 -9.55
C LEU A 139 -2.24 0.33 -10.49
N ASP A 140 -1.74 1.18 -11.39
CA ASP A 140 -2.52 1.70 -12.51
C ASP A 140 -2.04 1.02 -13.78
N VAL A 141 -2.96 0.39 -14.50
CA VAL A 141 -2.69 -0.28 -15.76
C VAL A 141 -3.57 0.32 -16.84
N PHE A 142 -2.95 0.94 -17.84
CA PHE A 142 -3.67 1.55 -18.97
C PHE A 142 -3.91 0.49 -20.05
N GLY A 143 -3.09 0.39 -21.09
CA GLY A 143 -3.12 -0.74 -22.00
C GLY A 143 -2.27 -1.91 -21.50
N PHE A 144 -2.70 -3.12 -21.84
CA PHE A 144 -1.95 -4.32 -21.52
C PHE A 144 -1.93 -5.27 -22.72
N ARG A 145 -0.74 -5.48 -23.29
CA ARG A 145 -0.47 -6.44 -24.39
C ARG A 145 0.51 -7.54 -24.00
N GLY A 146 0.59 -7.82 -22.70
CA GLY A 146 1.35 -8.92 -22.13
C GLY A 146 0.46 -10.13 -21.82
N SER A 147 1.09 -11.23 -21.42
CA SER A 147 0.42 -12.42 -20.90
C SER A 147 0.29 -12.41 -19.38
N PHE A 148 1.12 -11.66 -18.64
CA PHE A 148 1.08 -11.68 -17.18
C PHE A 148 1.50 -10.35 -16.53
N LEU A 149 0.82 -10.00 -15.44
CA LEU A 149 1.22 -8.99 -14.48
C LEU A 149 1.17 -9.63 -13.08
N SER A 150 2.23 -9.53 -12.30
CA SER A 150 2.25 -10.07 -10.94
C SER A 150 3.03 -9.21 -9.96
N LEU A 151 2.66 -9.34 -8.69
CA LEU A 151 3.46 -8.94 -7.55
C LEU A 151 4.06 -10.19 -6.92
N ALA A 152 5.39 -10.25 -6.82
CA ALA A 152 6.10 -11.32 -6.13
C ALA A 152 6.55 -10.82 -4.76
N ILE A 153 6.03 -11.46 -3.71
CA ILE A 153 6.26 -11.11 -2.31
C ILE A 153 7.15 -12.19 -1.70
N ALA A 154 8.38 -11.83 -1.36
CA ALA A 154 9.34 -12.74 -0.74
C ALA A 154 9.10 -12.81 0.77
N PHE A 155 8.88 -14.00 1.32
CA PHE A 155 8.61 -14.15 2.74
C PHE A 155 9.94 -14.13 3.51
N PRO A 156 9.95 -13.61 4.74
CA PRO A 156 11.17 -13.54 5.52
C PRO A 156 11.52 -14.93 6.08
N PRO A 157 12.77 -15.17 6.51
CA PRO A 157 13.23 -16.49 6.96
C PRO A 157 12.39 -17.09 8.10
N GLU A 158 11.79 -16.26 8.95
CA GLU A 158 10.92 -16.67 10.05
C GLU A 158 9.65 -17.39 9.57
N ALA A 159 9.21 -17.14 8.34
CA ALA A 159 8.08 -17.86 7.73
C ALA A 159 8.40 -19.35 7.51
N VAL A 160 9.66 -19.63 7.17
CA VAL A 160 10.18 -20.97 6.88
C VAL A 160 10.59 -21.68 8.18
N ALA A 161 11.05 -20.93 9.19
CA ALA A 161 11.47 -21.49 10.46
C ALA A 161 10.35 -22.33 11.12
N GLY A 162 10.56 -23.64 11.22
CA GLY A 162 9.60 -24.59 11.80
C GLY A 162 8.38 -24.89 10.92
N LEU A 163 8.39 -24.47 9.65
CA LEU A 163 7.33 -24.80 8.69
C LEU A 163 7.27 -26.31 8.46
N ARG A 164 6.04 -26.84 8.41
CA ARG A 164 5.74 -28.28 8.25
C ARG A 164 4.50 -28.44 7.40
N SER A 165 4.31 -29.62 6.83
CA SER A 165 3.17 -29.94 5.96
C SER A 165 1.82 -29.80 6.67
N ARG A 166 1.78 -29.95 8.00
CA ARG A 166 0.55 -29.73 8.78
C ARG A 166 0.10 -28.27 8.89
N HIS A 167 0.87 -27.29 8.40
CA HIS A 167 0.51 -25.89 8.55
C HIS A 167 -0.43 -25.42 7.43
N LEU A 168 -1.30 -24.50 7.80
CA LEU A 168 -2.05 -23.66 6.89
C LEU A 168 -1.37 -22.30 6.80
N LEU A 169 -1.14 -21.82 5.57
CA LEU A 169 -0.72 -20.45 5.32
C LEU A 169 -1.91 -19.66 4.81
N ARG A 170 -2.24 -18.57 5.51
CA ARG A 170 -3.36 -17.70 5.21
C ARG A 170 -2.85 -16.33 4.77
N ILE A 171 -3.43 -15.82 3.68
CA ILE A 171 -3.21 -14.46 3.18
C ILE A 171 -4.52 -13.69 3.36
N ASP A 172 -4.47 -12.65 4.17
CA ASP A 172 -5.51 -11.64 4.31
C ASP A 172 -5.10 -10.39 3.56
N ALA A 173 -5.90 -9.94 2.61
CA ALA A 173 -5.65 -8.70 1.88
C ALA A 173 -6.88 -7.79 1.88
N LEU A 174 -6.64 -6.49 1.88
CA LEU A 174 -7.69 -5.48 1.71
C LEU A 174 -7.47 -4.83 0.34
N VAL A 175 -8.37 -5.09 -0.61
CA VAL A 175 -8.18 -4.70 -2.01
C VAL A 175 -9.39 -3.94 -2.54
N ASP A 176 -9.14 -2.73 -3.03
CA ASP A 176 -10.09 -1.96 -3.83
C ASP A 176 -9.74 -2.05 -5.31
N CYS A 177 -10.76 -2.30 -6.13
CA CYS A 177 -10.64 -2.42 -7.57
C CYS A 177 -11.87 -1.78 -8.22
N ASP A 178 -11.66 -1.11 -9.35
CA ASP A 178 -12.72 -0.46 -10.15
C ASP A 178 -13.70 -1.45 -10.79
N ARG A 179 -13.31 -2.72 -10.87
CA ARG A 179 -14.11 -3.84 -11.38
C ARG A 179 -13.82 -5.12 -10.58
N PRO A 180 -14.61 -6.20 -10.74
CA PRO A 180 -14.31 -7.48 -10.10
C PRO A 180 -12.87 -7.93 -10.37
N LEU A 181 -12.14 -8.21 -9.30
CA LEU A 181 -10.73 -8.57 -9.36
C LEU A 181 -10.57 -9.96 -9.97
N GLN A 182 -9.87 -10.04 -11.10
CA GLN A 182 -9.46 -11.32 -11.66
C GLN A 182 -8.02 -11.56 -11.24
N ALA A 183 -7.81 -12.26 -10.13
CA ALA A 183 -6.46 -12.52 -9.63
C ALA A 183 -6.35 -13.89 -8.97
N VAL A 184 -5.14 -14.45 -9.03
CA VAL A 184 -4.80 -15.74 -8.45
C VAL A 184 -3.58 -15.55 -7.55
N ALA A 185 -3.61 -16.20 -6.40
CA ALA A 185 -2.49 -16.26 -5.47
C ALA A 185 -1.76 -17.60 -5.68
N ARG A 186 -0.47 -17.55 -6.04
CA ARG A 186 0.39 -18.73 -6.15
C ARG A 186 1.45 -18.70 -5.05
N LEU A 187 1.35 -19.64 -4.13
CA LEU A 187 2.37 -19.87 -3.12
C LEU A 187 3.44 -20.80 -3.69
N ASN A 188 4.71 -20.40 -3.58
CA ASN A 188 5.84 -21.17 -4.05
C ASN A 188 6.74 -21.50 -2.85
N LEU A 189 7.07 -22.78 -2.68
CA LEU A 189 7.93 -23.29 -1.61
C LEU A 189 9.12 -24.01 -2.24
N LYS A 190 10.32 -23.44 -2.10
CA LYS A 190 11.55 -24.12 -2.52
C LYS A 190 12.01 -25.07 -1.43
N HIS A 191 12.15 -26.35 -1.78
CA HIS A 191 12.70 -27.36 -0.90
C HIS A 191 13.78 -28.20 -1.61
N GLY A 192 15.04 -27.96 -1.26
CA GLY A 192 16.19 -28.51 -1.99
C GLY A 192 16.18 -28.14 -3.49
N PRO A 193 16.24 -29.13 -4.42
CA PRO A 193 16.20 -28.85 -5.85
C PRO A 193 14.78 -28.59 -6.40
N ASN A 194 13.74 -28.82 -5.60
CA ASN A 194 12.34 -28.78 -6.04
C ASN A 194 11.64 -27.49 -5.59
N VAL A 195 10.58 -27.12 -6.31
CA VAL A 195 9.67 -26.04 -5.94
C VAL A 195 8.25 -26.59 -5.96
N ALA A 196 7.61 -26.63 -4.79
CA ALA A 196 6.18 -26.91 -4.68
C ALA A 196 5.39 -25.64 -4.96
N GLN A 197 4.32 -25.75 -5.74
CA GLN A 197 3.45 -24.63 -6.11
C GLN A 197 2.01 -24.95 -5.76
N LEU A 198 1.38 -24.07 -4.98
CA LEU A 198 -0.05 -24.14 -4.66
C LEU A 198 -0.72 -22.90 -5.24
N MET A 199 -1.86 -23.07 -5.90
CA MET A 199 -2.62 -21.98 -6.50
C MET A 199 -4.01 -21.90 -5.88
N GLN A 200 -4.47 -20.68 -5.63
CA GLN A 200 -5.79 -20.38 -5.10
C GLN A 200 -6.35 -19.12 -5.76
N ASP A 201 -7.63 -19.15 -6.11
CA ASP A 201 -8.31 -17.98 -6.64
C ASP A 201 -8.54 -16.94 -5.54
N ILE A 202 -8.25 -15.68 -5.84
CA ILE A 202 -8.59 -14.57 -4.94
C ILE A 202 -10.07 -14.22 -5.18
N PRO A 203 -10.91 -14.08 -4.14
CA PRO A 203 -12.32 -13.71 -4.30
C PRO A 203 -12.48 -12.48 -5.19
N ALA A 204 -13.33 -12.53 -6.22
CA ALA A 204 -13.43 -11.46 -7.20
C ALA A 204 -14.12 -10.19 -6.65
N THR A 205 -15.08 -10.36 -5.76
CA THR A 205 -15.88 -9.28 -5.15
C THR A 205 -15.56 -9.10 -3.66
N GLY A 206 -16.07 -8.04 -3.04
CA GLY A 206 -15.76 -7.69 -1.65
C GLY A 206 -14.37 -7.07 -1.49
N ARG A 207 -14.19 -6.25 -0.46
CA ARG A 207 -12.92 -5.56 -0.21
C ARG A 207 -11.93 -6.44 0.55
N ASP A 208 -12.41 -7.15 1.56
CA ASP A 208 -11.65 -8.16 2.29
C ASP A 208 -11.49 -9.42 1.42
N LYS A 209 -10.24 -9.79 1.17
CA LYS A 209 -9.83 -10.97 0.43
C LYS A 209 -9.14 -11.93 1.38
N LEU A 210 -9.51 -13.20 1.30
CA LEU A 210 -8.92 -14.25 2.11
C LEU A 210 -8.58 -15.44 1.22
N VAL A 211 -7.35 -15.92 1.34
CA VAL A 211 -6.87 -17.13 0.67
C VAL A 211 -6.14 -18.00 1.69
N GLU A 212 -6.39 -19.30 1.68
CA GLU A 212 -5.68 -20.27 2.52
C GLU A 212 -5.03 -21.37 1.68
N PHE A 213 -3.80 -21.73 2.03
CA PHE A 213 -3.00 -22.78 1.43
C PHE A 213 -2.79 -23.89 2.46
N ASP A 214 -3.30 -25.10 2.18
CA ASP A 214 -3.02 -26.28 2.99
C ASP A 214 -1.74 -26.96 2.49
N LEU A 215 -0.69 -26.93 3.31
CA LEU A 215 0.62 -27.48 2.96
C LEU A 215 0.66 -29.00 3.00
N ALA A 216 -0.38 -29.67 3.50
CA ALA A 216 -0.44 -31.13 3.56
C ALA A 216 -0.38 -31.75 2.15
N TYR A 217 -0.85 -30.99 1.15
CA TYR A 217 -0.91 -31.41 -0.25
C TYR A 217 0.26 -30.93 -1.09
N ALA A 218 1.22 -30.19 -0.51
CA ALA A 218 2.35 -29.63 -1.24
C ALA A 218 3.48 -30.65 -1.49
N GLY A 219 3.45 -31.83 -0.85
CA GLY A 219 4.49 -32.86 -1.03
C GLY A 219 5.88 -32.39 -0.57
N LEU A 220 5.93 -31.66 0.56
CA LEU A 220 7.14 -30.98 1.02
C LEU A 220 8.16 -31.95 1.61
N ASP A 221 9.44 -31.70 1.32
CA ASP A 221 10.54 -32.17 2.16
C ASP A 221 10.75 -31.15 3.28
N GLU A 222 10.15 -31.41 4.45
CA GLU A 222 10.17 -30.50 5.60
C GLU A 222 11.58 -30.20 6.11
N THR A 223 12.55 -31.09 5.87
CA THR A 223 13.93 -30.92 6.34
C THR A 223 14.75 -29.98 5.46
N ARG A 224 14.22 -29.62 4.28
CA ARG A 224 14.96 -28.89 3.24
C ARG A 224 14.23 -27.66 2.74
N ILE A 225 13.26 -27.11 3.48
CA ILE A 225 12.58 -25.88 3.07
C ILE A 225 13.55 -24.70 3.18
N GLU A 226 13.77 -23.99 2.07
CA GLU A 226 14.75 -22.91 1.99
C GLU A 226 14.10 -21.54 1.82
N HIS A 227 13.14 -21.43 0.88
CA HIS A 227 12.54 -20.16 0.49
C HIS A 227 11.04 -20.31 0.29
N LEU A 228 10.31 -19.23 0.61
CA LEU A 228 8.86 -19.12 0.46
C LEU A 228 8.56 -17.77 -0.20
N TRP A 229 7.73 -17.76 -1.24
CA TRP A 229 7.24 -16.51 -1.82
C TRP A 229 5.84 -16.67 -2.39
N LEU A 230 5.11 -15.56 -2.44
CA LEU A 230 3.77 -15.48 -2.98
C LEU A 230 3.77 -14.65 -4.26
N ASP A 231 3.28 -15.21 -5.35
CA ASP A 231 2.93 -14.44 -6.54
C ASP A 231 1.44 -14.10 -6.50
N VAL A 232 1.10 -12.82 -6.50
CA VAL A 232 -0.27 -12.35 -6.79
C VAL A 232 -0.33 -12.01 -8.27
N ILE A 233 -1.03 -12.82 -9.04
CA ILE A 233 -1.09 -12.74 -10.51
C ILE A 233 -2.42 -12.08 -10.89
N PHE A 234 -2.36 -10.99 -11.65
CA PHE A 234 -3.52 -10.24 -12.12
C PHE A 234 -3.85 -10.64 -13.56
N ASN A 235 -5.01 -11.25 -13.72
CA ASN A 235 -5.54 -11.66 -15.02
C ASN A 235 -6.29 -10.48 -15.65
N ALA A 236 -6.14 -10.32 -16.96
CA ALA A 236 -6.74 -9.24 -17.73
C ALA A 236 -6.60 -7.85 -17.06
N PRO A 237 -5.39 -7.34 -16.78
CA PRO A 237 -5.21 -6.13 -15.97
C PRO A 237 -5.45 -4.81 -16.74
N ALA A 238 -5.67 -4.85 -18.06
CA ALA A 238 -5.84 -3.64 -18.89
C ALA A 238 -6.97 -2.74 -18.39
N LEU A 239 -6.75 -1.42 -18.35
CA LEU A 239 -7.71 -0.40 -17.93
C LEU A 239 -8.26 -0.69 -16.53
N SER A 240 -7.35 -0.92 -15.59
CA SER A 240 -7.71 -1.14 -14.18
C SER A 240 -6.87 -0.31 -13.24
N ARG A 241 -7.49 0.04 -12.12
CA ARG A 241 -6.80 0.52 -10.92
C ARG A 241 -7.03 -0.46 -9.79
N ILE A 242 -5.95 -1.07 -9.32
CA ILE A 242 -5.98 -2.05 -8.24
C ILE A 242 -5.20 -1.46 -7.06
N THR A 243 -5.87 -1.28 -5.93
CA THR A 243 -5.24 -0.76 -4.71
C THR A 243 -5.25 -1.82 -3.62
N LEU A 244 -4.07 -2.31 -3.26
CA LEU A 244 -3.86 -3.19 -2.12
C LEU A 244 -3.59 -2.32 -0.89
N HIS A 245 -4.62 -2.11 -0.07
CA HIS A 245 -4.54 -1.34 1.15
C HIS A 245 -3.79 -2.05 2.27
N ASP A 246 -3.87 -3.38 2.32
CA ASP A 246 -3.13 -4.22 3.28
C ASP A 246 -2.91 -5.61 2.68
N LEU A 247 -1.83 -6.26 3.11
CA LEU A 247 -1.57 -7.69 2.88
C LEU A 247 -0.85 -8.25 4.11
N VAL A 248 -1.46 -9.26 4.73
CA VAL A 248 -0.94 -9.96 5.90
C VAL A 248 -0.87 -11.44 5.60
N ALA A 249 0.29 -12.03 5.85
CA ALA A 249 0.47 -13.47 5.86
C ALA A 249 0.46 -13.98 7.30
N SER A 250 -0.20 -15.12 7.54
CA SER A 250 -0.17 -15.81 8.81
C SER A 250 -0.05 -17.31 8.63
N ARG A 251 0.54 -17.97 9.62
CA ARG A 251 0.73 -19.42 9.67
C ARG A 251 0.10 -19.97 10.94
N ARG A 252 -0.58 -21.10 10.80
CA ARG A 252 -1.11 -21.88 11.93
C ARG A 252 -1.02 -23.38 11.66
N PRO A 253 -0.86 -24.22 12.69
CA PRO A 253 -1.07 -25.65 12.53
C PRO A 253 -2.54 -25.93 12.20
N ARG A 254 -2.78 -26.95 11.38
CA ARG A 254 -4.11 -27.51 11.17
C ARG A 254 -4.64 -28.09 12.49
N ALA A 255 -5.95 -27.96 12.74
CA ALA A 255 -6.58 -28.65 13.86
C ALA A 255 -6.50 -30.16 13.63
N GLU A 256 -6.10 -30.91 14.65
CA GLU A 256 -6.18 -32.38 14.62
C GLU A 256 -7.67 -32.77 14.58
N LEU A 257 -8.02 -33.67 13.66
CA LEU A 257 -9.34 -34.29 13.57
C LEU A 257 -9.46 -35.42 14.59
#